data_AF-A0A0G4NEG1-F1
#
_entry.id   AF-A0A0G4NEG1-F1
#
_cell.length_a   1.000
_cell.length_b   1.000
_cell.length_c   1.000
_cell.angle_alpha   90.00
_cell.angle_beta   90.00
_cell.angle_gamma   90.00
#
_symmetry.space_group_name_H-M   'P 1'
#
loop_
_entity.id
_entity.type
_entity.pdbx_description
1 polymer ?
#
loop_
_entity_poly.entity_id
_entity_poly.type
_entity_poly.pdbx_seq_one_letter_code
_entity_poly.pdbx_strand_id
1 'polypeptide(L)'
;MGVDVFRGKVEELWGRKFEKQRPFEFKSNVDTFGWQKDETGLNHFTFFIENGRIEDTTAFQMKTGLRELAKLGKGEFRLTGNQHLILSNIADADLDEIKALLKKFKLDNLQFSSLRLSSSACVAFPTCGLAMAESERYLPVLIDKLEAT
;
A
#
# COMPACT_ATOMS: atom_id res chain seq x y z
N MET A 1 -6.47 -16.14 30.99
CA MET A 1 -5.17 -16.69 30.53
C MET A 1 -4.24 -15.52 30.27
N GLY A 2 -3.08 -15.47 30.93
CA GLY A 2 -2.09 -14.39 30.74
C GLY A 2 -1.09 -14.69 29.62
N VAL A 3 -0.30 -13.68 29.24
CA VAL A 3 0.72 -13.79 28.17
C VAL A 3 1.70 -14.93 28.44
N ASP A 4 2.18 -15.08 29.67
CA ASP A 4 3.15 -16.13 30.02
C ASP A 4 2.53 -17.54 29.98
N VAL A 5 1.25 -17.66 30.35
CA VAL A 5 0.51 -18.93 30.25
C VAL A 5 0.33 -19.32 28.78
N PHE A 6 -0.04 -18.36 27.93
CA PHE A 6 -0.16 -18.60 26.49
C PHE A 6 1.19 -18.96 25.88
N ARG A 7 2.25 -18.19 26.19
CA ARG A 7 3.62 -18.48 25.76
C ARG A 7 4.04 -19.89 26.16
N GLY A 8 3.80 -20.27 27.42
CA GLY A 8 4.13 -21.61 27.91
C GLY A 8 3.41 -22.72 27.14
N LYS A 9 2.14 -22.51 26.77
CA LYS A 9 1.38 -23.45 25.94
C LYS A 9 1.89 -23.53 24.50
N VAL A 10 2.30 -22.41 23.91
CA VAL A 10 2.95 -22.41 22.60
C VAL A 10 4.27 -23.19 22.66
N GLU A 11 5.10 -22.95 23.67
CA GLU A 11 6.38 -23.64 23.84
C GLU A 11 6.22 -25.14 24.09
N GLU A 12 5.19 -25.54 24.85
CA GLU A 12 4.83 -26.95 25.10
C GLU A 12 4.47 -27.67 23.79
N LEU A 13 3.61 -27.04 22.96
CA LEU A 13 3.18 -27.62 21.67
C LEU A 13 4.30 -27.57 20.61
N TRP A 14 5.12 -26.53 20.63
CA TRP A 14 6.21 -26.33 19.68
C TRP A 14 7.46 -27.16 20.02
N GLY A 15 7.60 -27.58 21.28
CA GLY A 15 8.76 -28.31 21.79
C GLY A 15 10.03 -27.46 21.93
N ARG A 16 9.91 -26.13 21.93
CA ARG A 16 11.03 -25.18 22.01
C ARG A 16 10.67 -23.98 22.89
N LYS A 17 11.68 -23.35 23.46
CA LYS A 17 11.55 -22.12 24.24
C LYS A 17 11.84 -20.90 23.38
N PHE A 18 11.14 -19.79 23.63
CA PHE A 18 11.49 -18.51 23.01
C PHE A 18 12.83 -17.98 23.58
N GLU A 19 13.67 -17.45 22.70
CA GLU A 19 14.83 -16.67 23.11
C GLU A 19 14.41 -15.30 23.68
N LYS A 20 15.35 -14.62 24.35
CA LYS A 20 15.16 -13.23 24.73
C LYS A 20 14.96 -12.37 23.48
N GLN A 21 14.05 -11.40 23.54
CA GLN A 21 13.84 -10.46 22.44
C GLN A 21 15.14 -9.79 22.02
N ARG A 22 15.36 -9.71 20.71
CA ARG A 22 16.48 -8.94 20.14
C ARG A 22 16.07 -7.45 20.10
N PRO A 23 17.00 -6.49 20.26
CA PRO A 23 16.68 -5.08 20.14
C PRO A 23 16.22 -4.72 18.73
N PHE A 24 15.15 -3.92 18.59
CA PHE A 24 14.69 -3.34 17.34
C PHE A 24 13.91 -2.05 17.63
N GLU A 25 13.71 -1.21 16.62
CA GLU A 25 12.92 0.03 16.70
C GLU A 25 12.10 0.22 15.41
N PHE A 26 10.87 0.72 15.53
CA PHE A 26 10.05 1.16 14.40
C PHE A 26 10.13 2.68 14.24
N LYS A 27 10.55 3.15 13.07
CA LYS A 27 10.66 4.60 12.77
C LYS A 27 9.43 5.18 12.07
N SER A 28 8.72 4.36 11.30
CA SER A 28 7.57 4.77 10.49
C SER A 28 6.71 3.54 10.18
N ASN A 29 5.43 3.78 9.93
CA ASN A 29 4.48 2.82 9.35
C ASN A 29 3.91 3.29 8.00
N VAL A 30 4.40 4.40 7.45
CA VAL A 30 3.95 4.95 6.16
C VAL A 30 4.77 4.34 5.02
N ASP A 31 4.13 4.13 3.88
CA ASP A 31 4.79 3.64 2.67
C ASP A 31 5.79 4.66 2.10
N THR A 32 6.80 4.17 1.39
CA THR A 32 7.76 5.02 0.67
C THR A 32 7.29 5.22 -0.76
N PHE A 33 6.59 6.33 -1.01
CA PHE A 33 5.97 6.64 -2.30
C PHE A 33 7.01 6.96 -3.40
N GLY A 34 6.69 6.57 -4.63
CA GLY A 34 7.50 6.83 -5.80
C GLY A 34 8.62 5.82 -6.04
N TRP A 35 9.59 6.22 -6.86
CA TRP A 35 10.71 5.37 -7.27
C TRP A 35 11.74 5.22 -6.15
N GLN A 36 12.11 3.96 -5.88
CA GLN A 36 13.21 3.58 -5.00
C GLN A 36 14.09 2.54 -5.72
N LYS A 37 15.38 2.53 -5.42
CA LYS A 37 16.33 1.53 -5.94
C LYS A 37 16.83 0.70 -4.77
N ASP A 38 16.73 -0.62 -4.89
CA ASP A 38 17.17 -1.54 -3.84
C ASP A 38 18.67 -1.85 -3.92
N GLU A 39 19.16 -2.62 -2.95
CA GLU A 39 20.55 -3.07 -2.85
C GLU A 39 20.99 -4.01 -3.98
N THR A 40 20.04 -4.59 -4.72
CA THR A 40 20.31 -5.46 -5.87
C THR A 40 20.34 -4.70 -7.19
N GLY A 41 20.06 -3.39 -7.17
CA GLY A 41 20.04 -2.53 -8.34
C GLY A 41 18.72 -2.56 -9.11
N LEU A 42 17.65 -3.11 -8.54
CA LEU A 42 16.31 -3.10 -9.13
C LEU A 42 15.50 -1.89 -8.65
N ASN A 43 14.61 -1.42 -9.51
CA ASN A 43 13.75 -0.27 -9.24
C ASN A 43 12.36 -0.71 -8.80
N HIS A 44 11.77 0.04 -7.86
CA HIS A 44 10.45 -0.19 -7.31
C HIS A 44 9.67 1.11 -7.32
N PHE A 45 8.42 1.10 -7.77
CA PHE A 45 7.54 2.26 -7.75
C PHE A 45 6.35 2.01 -6.84
N THR A 46 6.25 2.75 -5.74
CA THR A 46 5.10 2.71 -4.85
C THR A 46 4.05 3.72 -5.28
N PHE A 47 2.86 3.23 -5.62
CA PHE A 47 1.71 4.03 -6.01
C PHE A 47 0.97 4.52 -4.77
N PHE A 48 0.42 5.72 -4.82
CA PHE A 48 -0.68 6.07 -3.92
C PHE A 48 -2.00 5.58 -4.51
N ILE A 49 -2.76 4.80 -3.73
CA ILE A 49 -4.10 4.33 -4.08
C ILE A 49 -5.03 4.70 -2.93
N GLU A 50 -5.87 5.71 -3.12
CA GLU A 50 -6.80 6.15 -2.08
C GLU A 50 -7.75 5.00 -1.70
N ASN A 51 -7.70 4.60 -0.41
CA ASN A 51 -8.42 3.45 0.15
C ASN A 51 -8.18 2.09 -0.55
N GLY A 52 -7.11 1.96 -1.35
CA GLY A 52 -6.87 0.74 -2.15
C GLY A 52 -7.95 0.46 -3.21
N ARG A 53 -8.82 1.42 -3.53
CA ARG A 53 -9.89 1.24 -4.51
C ARG A 53 -9.36 1.40 -5.93
N ILE A 54 -9.15 0.27 -6.61
CA ILE A 54 -8.74 0.24 -8.02
C ILE A 54 -9.98 0.15 -8.91
N GLU A 55 -10.29 1.25 -9.59
CA GLU A 55 -11.37 1.33 -10.58
C GLU A 55 -11.02 2.28 -11.73
N ASP A 56 -11.78 2.19 -12.82
CA ASP A 56 -11.74 3.21 -13.86
C ASP A 56 -12.90 4.18 -13.61
N THR A 57 -12.58 5.47 -13.54
CA THR A 57 -13.55 6.56 -13.50
C THR A 57 -13.49 7.36 -14.81
N THR A 58 -14.40 8.32 -14.99
CA THR A 58 -14.37 9.23 -16.15
C THR A 58 -13.10 10.10 -16.18
N ALA A 59 -12.51 10.38 -15.02
CA ALA A 59 -11.32 11.22 -14.90
C ALA A 59 -10.00 10.42 -14.85
N PHE A 60 -10.06 9.15 -14.42
CA PHE A 60 -8.88 8.36 -14.12
C PHE A 60 -9.07 6.87 -14.46
N GLN A 61 -8.33 6.39 -15.46
CA GLN A 61 -8.34 5.01 -15.92
C GLN A 61 -7.30 4.15 -15.17
N MET A 62 -7.37 4.12 -13.83
CA MET A 62 -6.38 3.45 -12.99
C MET A 62 -6.33 1.95 -13.24
N LYS A 63 -7.49 1.27 -13.21
CA LYS A 63 -7.58 -0.19 -13.40
C LYS A 63 -7.08 -0.59 -14.77
N THR A 64 -7.43 0.15 -15.81
CA THR A 64 -6.93 -0.09 -17.15
C THR A 64 -5.42 0.13 -17.24
N GLY A 65 -4.89 1.21 -16.65
CA GLY A 65 -3.44 1.46 -16.64
C GLY A 65 -2.63 0.37 -15.92
N LEU A 66 -3.09 -0.09 -14.76
CA LEU A 66 -2.47 -1.20 -14.03
C LEU A 66 -2.51 -2.51 -14.81
N ARG A 67 -3.60 -2.76 -15.56
CA ARG A 67 -3.70 -3.93 -16.45
C ARG A 67 -2.73 -3.82 -17.62
N GLU A 68 -2.54 -2.64 -18.22
CA GLU A 68 -1.56 -2.47 -19.29
C GLU A 68 -0.12 -2.64 -18.77
N LEU A 69 0.18 -2.20 -17.56
CA LEU A 69 1.47 -2.49 -16.92
C LEU A 69 1.68 -4.00 -16.73
N ALA A 70 0.66 -4.71 -16.24
CA ALA A 70 0.74 -6.16 -16.04
C ALA A 70 1.03 -6.92 -17.34
N LYS A 71 0.47 -6.47 -18.47
CA LYS A 71 0.67 -7.10 -19.78
C LYS A 71 2.10 -7.02 -20.29
N LEU A 72 2.90 -6.07 -19.82
CA LEU A 72 4.32 -5.99 -20.19
C LEU A 72 5.12 -7.20 -19.69
N GLY A 73 4.64 -7.90 -18.65
CA GLY A 73 5.35 -9.03 -18.06
C GLY A 73 6.67 -8.63 -17.40
N LYS A 74 6.78 -7.37 -16.96
CA LYS A 74 7.98 -6.78 -16.36
C LYS A 74 7.75 -6.50 -14.88
N GLY A 75 8.59 -7.07 -14.02
CA GLY A 75 8.46 -6.95 -12.58
C GLY A 75 7.25 -7.69 -12.00
N GLU A 76 6.79 -7.23 -10.83
CA GLU A 76 5.64 -7.80 -10.12
C GLU A 76 4.91 -6.75 -9.30
N PHE A 77 3.64 -6.99 -8.99
CA PHE A 77 2.89 -6.16 -8.06
C PHE A 77 2.98 -6.72 -6.63
N ARG A 78 3.25 -5.85 -5.65
CA ARG A 78 3.17 -6.14 -4.22
C ARG A 78 2.12 -5.24 -3.57
N LEU A 79 1.23 -5.82 -2.78
CA LEU A 79 0.24 -5.08 -1.99
C LEU A 79 0.87 -4.67 -0.66
N THR A 80 0.65 -3.42 -0.25
CA THR A 80 1.20 -2.92 1.01
C THR A 80 0.23 -3.11 2.18
N GLY A 81 0.75 -3.00 3.41
CA GLY A 81 -0.09 -2.97 4.62
C GLY A 81 -0.98 -1.73 4.72
N ASN A 82 -0.70 -0.70 3.92
CA ASN A 82 -1.41 0.58 3.90
C ASN A 82 -2.39 0.71 2.72
N GLN A 83 -2.81 -0.42 2.12
CA GLN A 83 -3.77 -0.44 1.01
C GLN A 83 -3.24 0.19 -0.29
N HIS A 84 -1.92 0.24 -0.45
CA HIS A 84 -1.28 0.72 -1.68
C HIS A 84 -0.68 -0.44 -2.48
N LEU A 85 -0.04 -0.08 -3.59
CA LEU A 85 0.55 -0.99 -4.55
C LEU A 85 2.02 -0.62 -4.75
N ILE A 86 2.87 -1.61 -4.99
CA ILE A 86 4.25 -1.41 -5.44
C ILE A 86 4.45 -2.20 -6.73
N LEU A 87 4.95 -1.55 -7.78
CA LEU A 87 5.50 -2.23 -8.95
C LEU A 87 6.98 -2.48 -8.66
N SER A 88 7.32 -3.72 -8.36
CA SER A 88 8.63 -4.13 -7.88
C SER A 88 9.47 -4.77 -8.98
N ASN A 89 10.78 -4.83 -8.74
CA ASN A 89 11.75 -5.59 -9.54
C ASN A 89 11.86 -5.11 -11.00
N ILE A 90 11.84 -3.80 -11.24
CA ILE A 90 11.99 -3.22 -12.58
C ILE A 90 13.47 -3.00 -12.89
N ALA A 91 13.96 -3.62 -13.96
CA ALA A 91 15.32 -3.41 -14.45
C ALA A 91 15.50 -2.00 -15.03
N ASP A 92 16.73 -1.47 -14.97
CA ASP A 92 17.02 -0.13 -15.51
C ASP A 92 16.65 0.00 -17.01
N ALA A 93 16.82 -1.07 -17.79
CA ALA A 93 16.49 -1.11 -19.21
C ALA A 93 14.98 -0.93 -19.51
N ASP A 94 14.13 -1.23 -18.53
CA ASP A 94 12.67 -1.17 -18.67
C ASP A 94 12.08 0.14 -18.11
N LEU A 95 12.89 0.93 -17.41
CA LEU A 95 12.42 2.04 -16.59
C LEU A 95 11.70 3.11 -17.42
N ASP A 96 12.20 3.42 -18.61
CA ASP A 96 11.62 4.45 -19.47
C ASP A 96 10.26 4.04 -20.05
N GLU A 97 10.11 2.77 -20.44
CA GLU A 97 8.83 2.23 -20.91
C GLU A 97 7.78 2.25 -19.79
N ILE A 98 8.16 1.82 -18.58
CA ILE A 98 7.28 1.84 -17.42
C ILE A 98 6.88 3.27 -17.07
N LYS A 99 7.83 4.22 -17.00
CA LYS A 99 7.54 5.63 -16.73
C LYS A 99 6.60 6.23 -17.77
N ALA A 100 6.79 5.91 -19.04
CA ALA A 100 5.91 6.38 -20.11
C ALA A 100 4.47 5.88 -19.91
N LEU A 101 4.30 4.62 -19.52
CA LEU A 101 2.98 4.04 -19.28
C LEU A 101 2.33 4.59 -18.00
N LEU A 102 3.09 4.75 -16.92
CA LEU A 102 2.62 5.38 -15.69
C LEU A 102 2.09 6.79 -15.98
N LYS A 103 2.88 7.61 -16.68
CA LYS A 103 2.51 8.97 -17.06
C LYS A 103 1.28 9.00 -17.97
N LYS A 104 1.19 8.11 -18.95
CA LYS A 104 0.04 8.00 -19.87
C LYS A 104 -1.27 7.81 -19.10
N PHE A 105 -1.26 6.96 -18.07
CA PHE A 105 -2.43 6.68 -17.24
C PHE A 105 -2.52 7.55 -15.99
N LYS A 106 -1.60 8.50 -15.78
CA LYS A 106 -1.50 9.36 -14.58
C LYS A 106 -1.30 8.58 -13.27
N LEU A 107 -0.69 7.40 -13.35
CA LEU A 107 -0.38 6.54 -12.21
C LEU A 107 0.86 7.00 -11.42
N ASP A 108 1.60 7.97 -11.94
CA ASP A 108 2.80 8.56 -11.33
C ASP A 108 2.50 9.81 -10.48
N ASN A 109 1.23 10.15 -10.27
CA ASN A 109 0.87 11.28 -9.42
C ASN A 109 1.10 10.95 -7.93
N LEU A 110 1.96 11.74 -7.29
CA LEU A 110 2.30 11.64 -5.86
C LEU A 110 2.09 12.97 -5.11
N GLN A 111 1.42 13.94 -5.74
CA GLN A 111 1.19 15.27 -5.17
C GLN A 111 0.03 15.25 -4.18
N PHE A 112 0.26 14.62 -3.01
CA PHE A 112 -0.70 14.51 -1.91
C PHE A 112 -0.06 15.02 -0.62
N SER A 113 -0.87 15.53 0.31
CA SER A 113 -0.36 15.93 1.61
C SER A 113 0.12 14.72 2.41
N SER A 114 1.05 14.94 3.34
CA SER A 114 1.47 13.90 4.29
C SER A 114 0.29 13.33 5.08
N LEU A 115 -0.71 14.17 5.41
CA LEU A 115 -1.92 13.73 6.10
C LEU A 115 -2.68 12.69 5.27
N ARG A 116 -2.88 12.95 3.97
CA ARG A 116 -3.57 12.01 3.08
C ARG A 116 -2.77 10.73 2.87
N LEU A 117 -1.47 10.85 2.65
CA LEU A 117 -0.56 9.71 2.50
C LEU A 117 -0.49 8.81 3.74
N SER A 118 -0.76 9.37 4.94
CA SER A 118 -0.80 8.63 6.20
C SER A 118 -2.22 8.23 6.65
N SER A 119 -3.24 8.47 5.81
CA SER A 119 -4.65 8.20 6.16
C SER A 119 -5.15 6.93 5.48
N SER A 120 -6.02 6.22 6.19
CA SER A 120 -6.70 5.02 5.66
C SER A 120 -8.09 4.88 6.25
N ALA A 121 -8.93 4.13 5.55
CA ALA A 121 -10.29 3.78 5.98
C ALA A 121 -10.57 2.31 5.69
N CYS A 122 -11.51 1.73 6.45
CA CYS A 122 -12.05 0.42 6.10
C CYS A 122 -13.14 0.58 5.03
N VAL A 123 -13.58 -0.54 4.45
CA VAL A 123 -14.58 -0.50 3.36
C VAL A 123 -15.90 0.12 3.83
N ALA A 124 -16.43 -0.29 4.99
CA ALA A 124 -17.76 0.08 5.47
C ALA A 124 -18.86 -0.15 4.40
N PHE A 125 -19.80 0.79 4.24
CA PHE A 125 -20.83 0.71 3.21
C PHE A 125 -20.22 0.88 1.80
N PRO A 126 -20.78 0.23 0.77
CA PRO A 126 -22.07 -0.47 0.75
C PRO A 126 -21.98 -1.98 1.00
N THR A 127 -20.78 -2.55 1.14
CA THR A 127 -20.61 -4.01 1.13
C THR A 127 -20.46 -4.64 2.52
N CYS A 128 -20.03 -3.89 3.53
CA CYS A 128 -19.92 -4.41 4.89
C CYS A 128 -21.28 -4.42 5.59
N GLY A 129 -21.84 -5.61 5.83
CA GLY A 129 -23.11 -5.78 6.55
C GLY A 129 -23.04 -5.43 8.05
N LEU A 130 -21.86 -5.07 8.57
CA LEU A 130 -21.63 -4.66 9.95
C LEU A 130 -21.34 -3.16 10.08
N ALA A 131 -21.41 -2.41 8.98
CA ALA A 131 -21.10 -0.98 8.99
C ALA A 131 -22.14 -0.19 9.80
N MET A 132 -21.67 0.71 10.66
CA MET A 132 -22.51 1.64 11.42
C MET A 132 -22.48 3.07 10.84
N ALA A 133 -21.39 3.42 10.15
CA ALA A 133 -21.16 4.71 9.53
C ALA A 133 -20.30 4.54 8.26
N GLU A 134 -20.21 5.60 7.45
CA GLU A 134 -19.31 5.63 6.30
C GLU A 134 -17.84 5.61 6.74
N SER A 135 -16.98 5.04 5.89
CA SER A 135 -15.53 5.05 6.08
C SER A 135 -14.85 5.35 4.74
N GLU A 136 -14.63 4.36 3.87
CA GLU A 136 -13.99 4.53 2.56
C GLU A 136 -14.53 5.72 1.75
N ARG A 137 -15.86 5.79 1.57
CA ARG A 137 -16.50 6.83 0.74
C ARG A 137 -16.47 8.22 1.39
N TYR A 138 -16.27 8.30 2.70
CA TYR A 138 -16.22 9.57 3.43
C TYR A 138 -14.79 10.07 3.67
N LEU A 139 -13.80 9.18 3.72
CA LEU A 139 -12.41 9.56 4.00
C LEU A 139 -11.90 10.68 3.08
N PRO A 140 -12.06 10.62 1.74
CA PRO A 140 -11.56 11.68 0.86
C PRO A 140 -12.17 13.06 1.20
N VAL A 141 -13.47 13.09 1.49
CA VAL A 141 -14.20 14.32 1.89
C VAL A 141 -13.72 14.85 3.24
N LEU A 142 -13.43 13.97 4.19
CA LEU A 142 -12.89 14.36 5.49
C LEU A 142 -11.49 14.96 5.35
N ILE A 143 -10.62 14.32 4.57
CA ILE A 143 -9.25 14.79 4.36
C ILE A 143 -9.24 16.13 3.61
N ASP A 144 -10.07 16.31 2.59
CA ASP A 144 -10.23 17.60 1.88
C ASP A 144 -10.54 18.75 2.86
N LYS A 145 -11.45 18.52 3.82
CA LYS A 145 -11.81 19.53 4.84
C LYS A 145 -10.64 19.86 5.77
N LEU A 146 -9.85 18.86 6.14
CA LEU A 146 -8.70 19.04 7.02
C LEU A 146 -7.54 19.74 6.31
N GLU A 147 -7.34 19.49 5.02
CA GLU A 147 -6.30 20.14 4.20
C GLU A 147 -6.65 21.59 3.84
N ALA A 148 -7.93 21.95 3.82
CA ALA A 148 -8.40 23.31 3.55
C ALA A 148 -8.25 24.28 4.75
N THR A 149 -7.74 23.79 5.89
CA THR A 149 -7.54 24.56 7.12
C THR A 149 -6.10 25.06 7.21
#